data_AF-A0A1B8DJG8-F1
#
_entry.id   AF-A0A1B8DJG8-F1
#
_cell.length_a   1.000
_cell.length_b   1.000
_cell.length_c   1.000
_cell.angle_alpha   90.00
_cell.angle_beta   90.00
_cell.angle_gamma   90.00
#
_symmetry.space_group_name_H-M   'P 1'
#
loop_
_entity.id
_entity.type
_entity.pdbx_description
1 polymer ?
#
loop_
_entity_poly.entity_id
_entity_poly.type
_entity_poly.pdbx_seq_one_letter_code
_entity_poly.pdbx_strand_id
1 'polypeptide(L)'
;MVPALQRTMTENSLTAAEDNPERLPSANETNRVSLREIIDFAQSAASNLLPLNSILYYLQHPAFLPSISLSLLYFTVLSFSGQMITFLLAIGYTSYAVGVARAVSTIFEVSATWIAPKVQQHIGAMRGGIWFLTWQMIWLAGGLSWFFASGEGLTGNKLLAASGLVGAVILSRVGLWSFDLCAQSIIQEEVDEQSRGAFSTVEASFQNLFELLSYVTTIIFSKADQFQWPAVISVIAVYVAGGTYMAILLVGGFGSSTYLYRRLQKKFSGIDIMQPPNAWTSVVRGAVLRGTCGNAITSRKARRHYGVTVSRAFDPKRHPVACKIRDSKEEEWLADNRMHWFVSKGMELLDGKKISQPFYRVVDMNRSLLFQDELLCCNEDNSPDDSNHSSIFTLRTVEADLTKVPKGLFSVITNSKGKQYYKVSYVLEMTFKSASIFFELLFEGISYGSVRAKY
;
A
#
# COMPACT_ATOMS: atom_id res chain seq x y z
N MET A 1 -35.72 -30.91 29.27
CA MET A 1 -36.11 -30.64 30.67
C MET A 1 -36.32 -29.14 30.80
N VAL A 2 -37.57 -28.69 30.67
CA VAL A 2 -38.03 -27.30 30.75
C VAL A 2 -39.30 -27.34 31.59
N PRO A 3 -39.44 -26.59 32.70
CA PRO A 3 -40.69 -26.56 33.45
C PRO A 3 -41.64 -25.47 32.96
N ALA A 4 -42.91 -25.84 32.90
CA ALA A 4 -44.04 -25.06 32.43
C ALA A 4 -44.67 -24.18 33.52
N LEU A 5 -45.34 -23.12 33.06
CA LEU A 5 -46.15 -22.16 33.81
C LEU A 5 -47.37 -22.82 34.47
N GLN A 6 -47.61 -22.52 35.75
CA GLN A 6 -48.78 -22.95 36.50
C GLN A 6 -49.63 -21.72 36.89
N ARG A 7 -50.86 -21.68 36.36
CA ARG A 7 -51.93 -20.73 36.68
C ARG A 7 -52.57 -21.13 38.02
N THR A 8 -52.77 -20.19 38.92
CA THR A 8 -53.67 -20.34 40.08
C THR A 8 -54.94 -19.52 39.85
N MET A 9 -56.08 -20.21 39.77
CA MET A 9 -57.41 -19.69 40.06
C MET A 9 -57.70 -19.95 41.54
N THR A 10 -58.38 -19.03 42.21
CA THR A 10 -59.11 -19.34 43.46
C THR A 10 -60.35 -18.46 43.56
N GLU A 11 -61.39 -19.05 44.14
CA GLU A 11 -62.81 -18.84 43.93
C GLU A 11 -63.46 -17.70 44.72
N ASN A 12 -64.56 -17.23 44.14
CA ASN A 12 -65.84 -16.74 44.71
C ASN A 12 -65.96 -16.45 46.21
N SER A 13 -66.47 -15.25 46.50
CA SER A 13 -67.47 -15.02 47.55
C SER A 13 -68.49 -13.98 47.09
N LEU A 14 -69.74 -14.42 46.93
CA LEU A 14 -70.93 -13.61 46.66
C LEU A 14 -71.45 -13.00 47.97
N THR A 15 -71.68 -11.69 48.01
CA THR A 15 -72.64 -11.07 48.93
C THR A 15 -73.37 -9.89 48.27
N ALA A 16 -74.69 -10.08 48.16
CA ALA A 16 -75.81 -9.14 48.23
C ALA A 16 -75.71 -7.75 47.57
N ALA A 17 -76.65 -7.52 46.66
CA ALA A 17 -77.02 -6.22 46.13
C ALA A 17 -77.88 -5.44 47.14
N GLU A 18 -77.54 -4.16 47.35
CA GLU A 18 -78.48 -3.12 47.79
C GLU A 18 -78.32 -1.89 46.89
N ASP A 19 -79.46 -1.40 46.44
CA ASP A 19 -79.72 -0.38 45.44
C ASP A 19 -79.74 1.02 46.11
N ASN A 20 -79.01 2.00 45.59
CA ASN A 20 -79.30 3.41 45.84
C ASN A 20 -78.72 4.30 44.71
N PRO A 21 -79.47 5.28 44.19
CA PRO A 21 -79.20 5.89 42.90
C PRO A 21 -78.28 7.12 42.97
N GLU A 22 -77.63 7.37 41.83
CA GLU A 22 -77.11 8.65 41.37
C GLU A 22 -76.26 9.50 42.33
N ARG A 23 -74.93 9.36 42.19
CA ARG A 23 -74.01 10.51 42.20
C ARG A 23 -73.00 10.37 41.07
N LEU A 24 -73.13 11.22 40.06
CA LEU A 24 -72.06 11.50 39.08
C LEU A 24 -70.84 12.06 39.82
N PRO A 25 -69.65 11.45 39.74
CA PRO A 25 -68.43 12.12 40.13
C PRO A 25 -68.06 13.13 39.04
N SER A 26 -67.89 14.38 39.47
CA SER A 26 -67.43 15.53 38.69
C SER A 26 -66.17 15.23 37.87
N ALA A 27 -66.20 15.65 36.60
CA ALA A 27 -65.16 15.47 35.57
C ALA A 27 -63.84 16.25 35.80
N ASN A 28 -63.40 16.45 37.06
CA ASN A 28 -62.30 17.36 37.38
C ASN A 28 -61.09 16.75 38.11
N GLU A 29 -61.04 15.43 38.33
CA GLU A 29 -59.87 14.77 38.95
C GLU A 29 -59.04 13.89 38.01
N THR A 30 -59.54 13.56 36.81
CA THR A 30 -58.85 12.66 35.86
C THR A 30 -57.84 13.34 34.94
N ASN A 31 -57.78 14.68 34.90
CA ASN A 31 -56.89 15.42 34.01
C ASN A 31 -55.59 15.93 34.69
N ARG A 32 -55.28 15.40 35.88
CA ARG A 32 -53.99 15.57 36.55
C ARG A 32 -53.17 14.27 36.54
N VAL A 33 -53.28 13.48 35.47
CA VAL A 33 -52.17 12.62 35.01
C VAL A 33 -51.09 13.54 34.43
N SER A 34 -50.53 14.28 35.39
CA SER A 34 -49.16 14.71 35.56
C SER A 34 -48.41 15.11 34.28
N LEU A 35 -48.61 16.37 33.87
CA LEU A 35 -47.59 17.12 33.11
C LEU A 35 -46.20 16.96 33.72
N ARG A 36 -46.09 16.76 35.04
CA ARG A 36 -44.83 16.45 35.73
C ARG A 36 -44.27 15.08 35.35
N GLU A 37 -45.07 14.04 35.23
CA GLU A 37 -44.60 12.72 34.76
C GLU A 37 -44.17 12.75 33.30
N ILE A 38 -44.85 13.54 32.45
CA ILE A 38 -44.43 13.74 31.06
C ILE A 38 -43.13 14.55 30.99
N ILE A 39 -42.99 15.59 31.83
CA ILE A 39 -41.77 16.40 31.93
C ILE A 39 -40.62 15.57 32.53
N ASP A 40 -40.88 14.75 33.55
CA ASP A 40 -39.89 13.88 34.21
C ASP A 40 -39.49 12.73 33.29
N PHE A 41 -40.43 12.18 32.51
CA PHE A 41 -40.12 11.23 31.45
C PHE A 41 -39.34 11.91 30.33
N ALA A 42 -39.69 13.13 29.92
CA ALA A 42 -38.95 13.88 28.91
C ALA A 42 -37.57 14.30 29.41
N GLN A 43 -37.40 14.64 30.69
CA GLN A 43 -36.12 14.96 31.32
C GLN A 43 -35.27 13.71 31.52
N SER A 44 -35.85 12.60 31.96
CA SER A 44 -35.18 11.30 32.09
C SER A 44 -34.78 10.74 30.72
N ALA A 45 -35.66 10.89 29.73
CA ALA A 45 -35.36 10.59 28.33
C ALA A 45 -34.27 11.52 27.81
N ALA A 46 -34.33 12.84 28.06
CA ALA A 46 -33.30 13.78 27.64
C ALA A 46 -31.94 13.50 28.32
N SER A 47 -31.90 13.16 29.60
CA SER A 47 -30.66 12.83 30.31
C SER A 47 -30.05 11.50 29.87
N ASN A 48 -30.87 10.56 29.37
CA ASN A 48 -30.41 9.27 28.84
C ASN A 48 -30.15 9.30 27.32
N LEU A 49 -30.83 10.19 26.56
CA LEU A 49 -30.73 10.34 25.10
C LEU A 49 -29.68 11.37 24.68
N LEU A 50 -29.45 12.41 25.48
CA LEU A 50 -28.35 13.36 25.30
C LEU A 50 -27.29 13.08 26.37
N PRO A 51 -26.38 12.12 26.15
CA PRO A 51 -25.23 11.95 27.01
C PRO A 51 -24.30 13.16 26.82
N LEU A 52 -24.60 14.26 27.51
CA LEU A 52 -23.84 15.51 27.47
C LEU A 52 -22.36 15.27 27.82
N ASN A 53 -22.09 14.27 28.66
CA ASN A 53 -20.74 13.81 28.98
C ASN A 53 -20.02 13.22 27.76
N SER A 54 -20.71 12.50 26.88
CA SER A 54 -20.13 11.97 25.64
C SER A 54 -19.86 13.06 24.61
N ILE A 55 -20.67 14.12 24.59
CA ILE A 55 -20.41 15.31 23.74
C ILE A 55 -19.17 16.04 24.24
N LEU A 56 -19.06 16.27 25.55
CA LEU A 56 -17.88 16.93 26.13
C LEU A 56 -16.61 16.10 25.89
N TYR A 57 -16.71 14.77 26.06
CA TYR A 57 -15.64 13.84 25.74
C TYR A 57 -15.25 13.93 24.26
N TYR A 58 -16.22 13.90 23.34
CA TYR A 58 -16.00 14.03 21.90
C TYR A 58 -15.28 15.34 21.54
N LEU A 59 -15.70 16.47 22.09
CA LEU A 59 -15.12 17.80 21.81
C LEU A 59 -13.68 17.95 22.33
N GLN A 60 -13.32 17.23 23.39
CA GLN A 60 -11.97 17.28 23.99
C GLN A 60 -11.03 16.23 23.40
N HIS A 61 -11.55 15.27 22.64
CA HIS A 61 -10.77 14.14 22.13
C HIS A 61 -9.82 14.58 20.99
N PRO A 62 -8.58 14.07 20.91
CA PRO A 62 -7.65 14.39 19.81
C PRO A 62 -8.21 14.04 18.41
N ALA A 63 -9.04 13.00 18.31
CA ALA A 63 -9.72 12.62 17.07
C ALA A 63 -10.90 13.54 16.67
N PHE A 64 -11.19 14.59 17.45
CA PHE A 64 -12.28 15.54 17.17
C PHE A 64 -12.14 16.18 15.79
N LEU A 65 -10.94 16.67 15.43
CA LEU A 65 -10.72 17.40 14.19
C LEU A 65 -10.96 16.55 12.92
N PRO A 66 -10.40 15.32 12.82
CA PRO A 66 -10.77 14.38 11.76
C PRO A 66 -12.28 14.11 11.68
N SER A 67 -12.93 13.89 12.82
CA SER A 67 -14.35 13.53 12.87
C SER A 67 -15.29 14.68 12.50
N ILE A 68 -15.02 15.89 12.99
CA ILE A 68 -15.84 17.07 12.64
C ILE A 68 -15.61 17.48 11.18
N SER A 69 -14.38 17.35 10.67
CA SER A 69 -14.08 17.54 9.25
C SER A 69 -14.86 16.56 8.40
N LEU A 70 -14.90 15.28 8.78
CA LEU A 70 -15.70 14.27 8.07
C LEU A 70 -17.18 14.60 8.11
N SER A 71 -17.70 14.96 9.30
CA SER A 71 -19.11 15.32 9.49
C SER A 71 -19.51 16.52 8.61
N LEU A 72 -18.65 17.53 8.49
CA LEU A 72 -18.88 18.69 7.61
C LEU A 72 -19.04 18.31 6.13
N LEU A 73 -18.41 17.23 5.65
CA LEU A 73 -18.55 16.77 4.27
C LEU A 73 -19.95 16.20 3.96
N TYR A 74 -20.72 15.82 4.99
CA TYR A 74 -22.13 15.45 4.83
C TYR A 74 -23.04 16.66 4.56
N PHE A 75 -22.56 17.88 4.81
CA PHE A 75 -23.27 19.09 4.42
C PHE A 75 -23.08 19.37 2.93
N THR A 76 -23.69 18.56 2.08
CA THR A 76 -23.57 18.68 0.63
C THR A 76 -24.85 18.32 -0.10
N VAL A 77 -25.24 19.16 -1.06
CA VAL A 77 -26.25 18.83 -2.07
C VAL A 77 -25.63 18.26 -3.34
N LEU A 78 -24.29 18.36 -3.45
CA LEU A 78 -23.53 17.95 -4.63
C LEU A 78 -23.25 16.46 -4.55
N SER A 79 -24.30 15.65 -4.52
CA SER A 79 -24.25 14.19 -4.61
C SER A 79 -25.37 13.64 -5.47
N PHE A 80 -25.17 12.47 -6.08
CA PHE A 80 -26.21 11.79 -6.88
C PHE A 80 -27.31 11.19 -5.98
N SER A 81 -27.75 11.96 -5.00
CA SER A 81 -28.92 11.78 -4.14
C SER A 81 -30.10 12.59 -4.70
N GLY A 82 -31.22 12.59 -3.99
CA GLY A 82 -32.47 13.20 -4.45
C GLY A 82 -32.34 14.67 -4.87
N GLN A 83 -31.55 15.48 -4.16
CA GLN A 83 -31.45 16.93 -4.39
C GLN A 83 -30.81 17.27 -5.75
N MET A 84 -29.62 16.71 -6.04
CA MET A 84 -28.93 16.95 -7.31
C MET A 84 -29.66 16.28 -8.47
N ILE A 85 -30.23 15.10 -8.27
CA ILE A 85 -31.02 14.41 -9.30
C ILE A 85 -32.23 15.26 -9.70
N THR A 86 -32.98 15.79 -8.73
CA THR A 86 -34.12 16.68 -8.99
C THR A 86 -33.68 17.93 -9.75
N PHE A 87 -32.53 18.52 -9.40
CA PHE A 87 -31.95 19.64 -10.14
C PHE A 87 -31.61 19.29 -11.60
N LEU A 88 -30.93 18.16 -11.83
CA LEU A 88 -30.55 17.73 -13.18
C LEU A 88 -31.78 17.48 -14.06
N LEU A 89 -32.81 16.81 -13.52
CA LEU A 89 -34.07 16.58 -14.21
C LEU A 89 -34.79 17.92 -14.52
N ALA A 90 -34.76 18.88 -13.60
CA ALA A 90 -35.36 20.20 -13.80
C ALA A 90 -34.68 21.03 -14.90
N ILE A 91 -33.37 20.86 -15.12
CA ILE A 91 -32.62 21.50 -16.22
C ILE A 91 -32.84 20.80 -17.57
N GLY A 92 -33.42 19.59 -17.57
CA GLY A 92 -33.75 18.85 -18.79
C GLY A 92 -32.86 17.64 -19.07
N TYR A 93 -32.11 17.13 -18.08
CA TYR A 93 -31.47 15.82 -18.22
C TYR A 93 -32.51 14.70 -18.32
N THR A 94 -32.23 13.71 -19.15
CA THR A 94 -33.01 12.47 -19.16
C THR A 94 -32.65 11.60 -17.97
N SER A 95 -33.61 10.83 -17.45
CA SER A 95 -33.37 9.86 -16.37
C SER A 95 -32.27 8.85 -16.74
N TYR A 96 -32.16 8.52 -18.03
CA TYR A 96 -31.08 7.68 -18.56
C TYR A 96 -29.69 8.32 -18.35
N ALA A 97 -29.51 9.58 -18.73
CA ALA A 97 -28.23 10.28 -18.58
C ALA A 97 -27.82 10.42 -17.11
N VAL A 98 -28.78 10.71 -16.22
CA VAL A 98 -28.55 10.73 -14.76
C VAL A 98 -28.14 9.34 -14.25
N GLY A 99 -28.79 8.28 -14.72
CA GLY A 99 -28.45 6.90 -14.36
C GLY A 99 -27.03 6.51 -14.78
N VAL A 100 -26.62 6.88 -16.00
CA VAL A 100 -25.24 6.65 -16.48
C VAL A 100 -24.23 7.44 -15.64
N ALA A 101 -24.48 8.73 -15.38
CA ALA A 101 -23.59 9.56 -14.57
C ALA A 101 -23.43 9.01 -13.14
N ARG A 102 -24.51 8.51 -12.53
CA ARG A 102 -24.47 7.83 -11.24
C ARG A 102 -23.64 6.54 -11.28
N ALA A 103 -23.81 5.72 -12.31
CA ALA A 103 -23.01 4.49 -12.46
C ALA A 103 -21.52 4.79 -12.58
N VAL A 104 -21.17 5.84 -13.34
CA VAL A 104 -19.79 6.32 -13.43
C VAL A 104 -19.30 6.84 -12.08
N SER A 105 -20.09 7.64 -11.36
CA SER A 105 -19.78 8.10 -9.99
C SER A 105 -19.44 6.93 -9.08
N THR A 106 -20.27 5.88 -9.06
CA THR A 106 -20.06 4.70 -8.22
C THR A 106 -18.74 3.99 -8.53
N ILE A 107 -18.29 3.94 -9.79
CA ILE A 107 -16.96 3.39 -10.13
C ILE A 107 -15.84 4.21 -9.47
N PHE A 108 -15.92 5.54 -9.51
CA PHE A 108 -14.96 6.42 -8.84
C PHE A 108 -15.04 6.33 -7.31
N GLU A 109 -16.24 6.17 -6.75
CA GLU A 109 -16.45 5.94 -5.31
C GLU A 109 -15.78 4.64 -4.86
N VAL A 110 -16.03 3.52 -5.56
CA VAL A 110 -15.41 2.23 -5.26
C VAL A 110 -13.89 2.29 -5.47
N SER A 111 -13.39 3.11 -6.41
CA SER A 111 -11.95 3.27 -6.63
C SER A 111 -11.18 3.70 -5.37
N ALA A 112 -11.84 4.43 -4.46
CA ALA A 112 -11.26 4.86 -3.19
C ALA A 112 -10.77 3.67 -2.33
N THR A 113 -11.42 2.51 -2.43
CA THR A 113 -11.06 1.30 -1.67
C THR A 113 -9.67 0.75 -2.02
N TRP A 114 -9.14 1.02 -3.22
CA TRP A 114 -7.75 0.66 -3.58
C TRP A 114 -6.79 1.84 -3.44
N ILE A 115 -7.28 3.06 -3.68
CA ILE A 115 -6.44 4.26 -3.66
C ILE A 115 -6.08 4.63 -2.21
N ALA A 116 -7.07 4.67 -1.30
CA ALA A 116 -6.84 5.09 0.08
C ALA A 116 -5.85 4.18 0.81
N PRO A 117 -5.97 2.83 0.83
CA PRO A 117 -5.01 1.98 1.54
C PRO A 117 -3.59 2.08 0.97
N LYS A 118 -3.44 2.19 -0.36
CA LYS A 118 -2.11 2.36 -0.99
C LYS A 118 -1.46 3.66 -0.56
N VAL A 119 -2.21 4.76 -0.55
CA VAL A 119 -1.71 6.07 -0.11
C VAL A 119 -1.39 6.03 1.39
N GLN A 120 -2.28 5.47 2.21
CA GLN A 120 -2.07 5.31 3.66
C GLN A 120 -0.78 4.53 3.97
N GLN A 121 -0.47 3.45 3.23
CA GLN A 121 0.76 2.68 3.42
C GLN A 121 2.04 3.47 3.09
N HIS A 122 1.97 4.42 2.14
CA HIS A 122 3.15 5.18 1.70
C HIS A 122 3.38 6.45 2.50
N ILE A 123 2.31 7.21 2.78
CA ILE A 123 2.43 8.54 3.39
C ILE A 123 1.68 8.66 4.73
N GLY A 124 0.98 7.62 5.18
CA GLY A 124 0.18 7.62 6.41
C GLY A 124 -1.22 8.20 6.21
N ALA A 125 -2.17 7.81 7.08
CA ALA A 125 -3.57 8.23 7.01
C ALA A 125 -3.75 9.76 7.15
N MET A 126 -3.00 10.38 8.05
CA MET A 126 -3.04 11.84 8.25
C MET A 126 -2.72 12.62 6.98
N ARG A 127 -1.57 12.33 6.34
CA ARG A 127 -1.14 13.01 5.10
C ARG A 127 -2.00 12.61 3.91
N GLY A 128 -2.42 11.34 3.85
CA GLY A 128 -3.39 10.86 2.86
C GLY A 128 -4.67 11.68 2.90
N GLY A 129 -5.22 11.91 4.09
CA GLY A 129 -6.42 12.72 4.28
C GLY A 129 -6.27 14.15 3.74
N ILE A 130 -5.13 14.82 3.98
CA ILE A 130 -4.87 16.17 3.45
C ILE A 130 -4.87 16.16 1.92
N TRP A 131 -4.21 15.15 1.32
CA TRP A 131 -4.14 15.01 -0.13
C TRP A 131 -5.52 14.79 -0.76
N PHE A 132 -6.34 13.92 -0.16
CA PHE A 132 -7.69 13.62 -0.64
C PHE A 132 -8.67 14.77 -0.47
N LEU A 133 -8.61 15.52 0.65
CA LEU A 133 -9.40 16.74 0.82
C LEU A 133 -8.99 17.81 -0.19
N THR A 134 -7.69 17.97 -0.42
CA THR A 134 -7.19 18.93 -1.42
C THR A 134 -7.67 18.57 -2.82
N TRP A 135 -7.63 17.29 -3.18
CA TRP A 135 -8.20 16.77 -4.42
C TRP A 135 -9.69 17.12 -4.55
N GLN A 136 -10.48 16.85 -3.52
CA GLN A 136 -11.90 17.16 -3.50
C GLN A 136 -12.16 18.67 -3.67
N MET A 137 -11.42 19.52 -2.94
CA MET A 137 -11.54 20.99 -3.04
C MET A 137 -11.23 21.50 -4.44
N ILE A 138 -10.16 21.01 -5.08
CA ILE A 138 -9.77 21.43 -6.44
C ILE A 138 -10.88 21.14 -7.45
N TRP A 139 -11.39 19.90 -7.45
CA TRP A 139 -12.42 19.52 -8.42
C TRP A 139 -13.73 20.26 -8.18
N LEU A 140 -14.16 20.42 -6.92
CA LEU A 140 -15.39 21.14 -6.62
C LEU A 140 -15.27 22.64 -6.90
N ALA A 141 -14.13 23.27 -6.62
CA ALA A 141 -13.90 24.67 -6.97
C ALA A 141 -13.86 24.89 -8.49
N GLY A 142 -13.21 23.99 -9.22
CA GLY A 142 -13.21 24.01 -10.69
C GLY A 142 -14.62 23.83 -11.27
N GLY A 143 -15.38 22.86 -10.75
CA GLY A 143 -16.77 22.61 -11.16
C GLY A 143 -17.70 23.78 -10.86
N LEU A 144 -17.58 24.39 -9.69
CA LEU A 144 -18.37 25.55 -9.30
C LEU A 144 -18.01 26.78 -10.15
N SER A 145 -16.71 27.02 -10.37
CA SER A 145 -16.24 28.11 -11.23
C SER A 145 -16.76 27.95 -12.67
N TRP A 146 -16.73 26.72 -13.20
CA TRP A 146 -17.31 26.41 -14.51
C TRP A 146 -18.81 26.65 -14.55
N PHE A 147 -19.51 26.27 -13.49
CA PHE A 147 -20.97 26.41 -13.38
C PHE A 147 -21.40 27.87 -13.41
N PHE A 148 -20.70 28.77 -12.70
CA PHE A 148 -20.97 30.21 -12.75
C PHE A 148 -20.55 30.85 -14.08
N ALA A 149 -19.34 30.55 -14.58
CA ALA A 149 -18.83 31.12 -15.82
C ALA A 149 -19.72 30.77 -17.03
N SER A 150 -20.16 29.52 -17.12
CA SER A 150 -21.02 29.04 -18.21
C SER A 150 -22.49 29.41 -18.03
N GLY A 151 -22.89 29.79 -16.80
CA GLY A 151 -24.25 30.18 -16.45
C GLY A 151 -24.58 31.63 -16.79
N GLU A 152 -23.62 32.55 -16.69
CA GLU A 152 -23.84 33.99 -16.89
C GLU A 152 -23.21 34.56 -18.17
N GLY A 153 -22.20 33.94 -18.79
CA GLY A 153 -21.61 34.51 -20.00
C GLY A 153 -20.60 33.61 -20.73
N LEU A 154 -21.05 32.96 -21.81
CA LEU A 154 -20.37 32.80 -23.13
C LEU A 154 -21.07 31.76 -24.02
N THR A 155 -21.84 30.82 -23.46
CA THR A 155 -22.37 29.64 -24.19
C THR A 155 -23.85 29.31 -23.98
N GLY A 156 -24.60 30.09 -23.18
CA GLY A 156 -26.08 30.06 -23.07
C GLY A 156 -26.76 28.75 -22.65
N ASN A 157 -26.02 27.64 -22.61
CA ASN A 157 -26.57 26.30 -22.44
C ASN A 157 -26.43 25.86 -20.97
N LYS A 158 -27.51 26.06 -20.19
CA LYS A 158 -27.63 25.56 -18.80
C LYS A 158 -27.23 24.08 -18.66
N LEU A 159 -27.48 23.28 -19.71
CA LEU A 159 -27.10 21.86 -19.78
C LEU A 159 -25.57 21.64 -19.78
N LEU A 160 -24.81 22.49 -20.48
CA LEU A 160 -23.35 22.40 -20.54
C LEU A 160 -22.71 22.84 -19.21
N ALA A 161 -23.25 23.87 -18.58
CA ALA A 161 -22.85 24.31 -17.25
C ALA A 161 -23.06 23.18 -16.22
N ALA A 162 -24.25 22.58 -16.23
CA ALA A 162 -24.58 21.43 -15.38
C ALA A 162 -23.69 20.20 -15.68
N SER A 163 -23.36 19.94 -16.95
CA SER A 163 -22.45 18.84 -17.34
C SER A 163 -21.06 18.97 -16.71
N GLY A 164 -20.48 20.18 -16.74
CA GLY A 164 -19.18 20.43 -16.12
C GLY A 164 -19.22 20.25 -14.60
N LEU A 165 -20.29 20.70 -13.94
CA LEU A 165 -20.51 20.47 -12.51
C LEU A 165 -20.64 18.97 -12.19
N VAL A 166 -21.41 18.21 -12.99
CA VAL A 166 -21.56 16.75 -12.83
C VAL A 166 -20.21 16.04 -12.94
N GLY A 167 -19.39 16.38 -13.95
CA GLY A 167 -18.06 15.80 -14.13
C GLY A 167 -17.13 16.09 -12.94
N ALA A 168 -17.12 17.33 -12.45
CA ALA A 168 -16.38 17.72 -11.26
C ALA A 168 -16.83 16.97 -10.00
N VAL A 169 -18.15 16.80 -9.82
CA VAL A 169 -18.70 16.04 -8.69
C VAL A 169 -18.26 14.58 -8.75
N ILE A 170 -18.29 13.93 -9.91
CA ILE A 170 -17.80 12.54 -10.09
C ILE A 170 -16.32 12.43 -9.68
N LEU A 171 -15.47 13.32 -10.18
CA LEU A 171 -14.03 13.28 -9.88
C LEU A 171 -13.72 13.59 -8.41
N SER A 172 -14.54 14.44 -7.77
CA SER A 172 -14.42 14.75 -6.35
C SER A 172 -14.73 13.55 -5.44
N ARG A 173 -15.49 12.54 -5.90
CA ARG A 173 -15.88 11.37 -5.10
C ARG A 173 -14.71 10.54 -4.63
N VAL A 174 -13.66 10.44 -5.44
CA VAL A 174 -12.43 9.75 -5.04
C VAL A 174 -11.83 10.40 -3.81
N GLY A 175 -11.78 11.75 -3.79
CA GLY A 175 -11.29 12.51 -2.65
C GLY A 175 -12.16 12.32 -1.41
N LEU A 176 -13.48 12.44 -1.57
CA LEU A 176 -14.43 12.29 -0.47
C LEU A 176 -14.32 10.92 0.23
N TRP A 177 -14.48 9.82 -0.51
CA TRP A 177 -14.47 8.48 0.08
C TRP A 177 -13.08 8.03 0.52
N SER A 178 -12.01 8.52 -0.12
CA SER A 178 -10.66 8.22 0.34
C SER A 178 -10.29 8.99 1.61
N PHE A 179 -10.79 10.22 1.76
CA PHE A 179 -10.68 10.97 3.01
C PHE A 179 -11.47 10.29 4.12
N ASP A 180 -12.70 9.86 3.86
CA ASP A 180 -13.53 9.12 4.82
C ASP A 180 -12.78 7.91 5.39
N LEU A 181 -12.21 7.07 4.52
CA LEU A 181 -11.38 5.95 4.96
C LEU A 181 -10.17 6.37 5.80
N CYS A 182 -9.53 7.51 5.49
CA CYS A 182 -8.42 8.04 6.30
C CYS A 182 -8.90 8.54 7.67
N ALA A 183 -9.98 9.32 7.72
CA ALA A 183 -10.55 9.84 8.95
C ALA A 183 -11.00 8.69 9.87
N GLN A 184 -11.68 7.68 9.31
CA GLN A 184 -12.10 6.50 10.05
C GLN A 184 -10.92 5.68 10.57
N SER A 185 -9.85 5.49 9.79
CA SER A 185 -8.62 4.85 10.30
C SER A 185 -8.03 5.63 11.50
N ILE A 186 -7.98 6.96 11.41
CA ILE A 186 -7.47 7.80 12.51
C ILE A 186 -8.36 7.67 13.76
N ILE A 187 -9.67 7.76 13.62
CA ILE A 187 -10.62 7.67 14.73
C ILE A 187 -10.55 6.28 15.40
N GLN A 188 -10.44 5.21 14.61
CA GLN A 188 -10.33 3.85 15.13
C GLN A 188 -9.04 3.60 15.88
N GLU A 189 -7.92 4.19 15.42
CA GLU A 189 -6.62 4.10 16.09
C GLU A 189 -6.55 4.93 17.38
N GLU A 190 -7.22 6.09 17.40
CA GLU A 190 -7.10 7.05 18.51
C GLU A 190 -8.12 6.83 19.63
N VAL A 191 -9.33 6.34 19.32
CA VAL A 191 -10.40 6.17 20.32
C VAL A 191 -10.34 4.78 20.98
N ASP A 192 -10.28 4.78 22.31
CA ASP A 192 -10.30 3.58 23.15
C ASP A 192 -11.54 2.70 22.90
N GLU A 193 -11.36 1.38 22.96
CA GLU A 193 -12.42 0.41 22.65
C GLU A 193 -13.70 0.58 23.50
N GLN A 194 -13.54 0.98 24.77
CA GLN A 194 -14.66 1.17 25.70
C GLN A 194 -15.51 2.42 25.38
N SER A 195 -14.89 3.44 24.79
CA SER A 195 -15.55 4.73 24.49
C SER A 195 -15.89 4.90 23.00
N ARG A 196 -15.42 3.98 22.14
CA ARG A 196 -15.63 4.02 20.68
C ARG A 196 -17.09 4.10 20.27
N GLY A 197 -17.97 3.37 20.94
CA GLY A 197 -19.42 3.43 20.69
C GLY A 197 -20.02 4.81 21.00
N ALA A 198 -19.61 5.43 22.11
CA ALA A 198 -20.05 6.77 22.48
C ALA A 198 -19.54 7.84 21.50
N PHE A 199 -18.26 7.77 21.12
CA PHE A 199 -17.67 8.67 20.13
C PHE A 199 -18.36 8.58 18.77
N SER A 200 -18.56 7.35 18.27
CA SER A 200 -19.20 7.11 16.97
C SER A 200 -20.67 7.56 16.95
N THR A 201 -21.38 7.46 18.08
CA THR A 201 -22.77 7.95 18.19
C THR A 201 -22.84 9.48 18.06
N VAL A 202 -21.90 10.20 18.69
CA VAL A 202 -21.82 11.67 18.58
C VAL A 202 -21.43 12.08 17.16
N GLU A 203 -20.44 11.41 16.56
CA GLU A 203 -20.05 11.61 15.17
C GLU A 203 -21.23 11.42 14.21
N ALA A 204 -21.95 10.30 14.30
CA ALA A 204 -23.13 10.03 13.49
C ALA A 204 -24.23 11.08 13.70
N SER A 205 -24.36 11.62 14.92
CA SER A 205 -25.30 12.71 15.20
C SER A 205 -24.93 13.99 14.47
N PHE A 206 -23.64 14.34 14.42
CA PHE A 206 -23.17 15.48 13.62
C PHE A 206 -23.35 15.25 12.12
N GLN A 207 -23.07 14.06 11.60
CA GLN A 207 -23.33 13.72 10.19
C GLN A 207 -24.80 13.91 9.81
N ASN A 208 -25.72 13.36 10.62
CA ASN A 208 -27.17 13.53 10.42
C ASN A 208 -27.59 15.00 10.53
N LEU A 209 -27.00 15.77 11.45
CA LEU A 209 -27.26 17.21 11.57
C LEU A 209 -26.86 17.96 10.30
N PHE A 210 -25.67 17.70 9.77
CA PHE A 210 -25.18 18.33 8.54
C PHE A 210 -25.96 17.89 7.29
N GLU A 211 -26.41 16.64 7.24
CA GLU A 211 -27.32 16.18 6.19
C GLU A 211 -28.69 16.89 6.28
N LEU A 212 -29.24 17.05 7.48
CA LEU A 212 -30.46 17.82 7.71
C LEU A 212 -30.31 19.27 7.24
N LEU A 213 -29.17 19.91 7.54
CA LEU A 213 -28.89 21.27 7.07
C LEU A 213 -28.81 21.34 5.53
N SER A 214 -28.32 20.30 4.87
CA SER A 214 -28.37 20.17 3.42
C SER A 214 -29.82 20.17 2.91
N TYR A 215 -30.70 19.38 3.53
CA TYR A 215 -32.14 19.36 3.19
C TYR A 215 -32.82 20.71 3.44
N VAL A 216 -32.58 21.34 4.57
CA VAL A 216 -33.10 22.69 4.90
C VAL A 216 -32.66 23.71 3.86
N THR A 217 -31.42 23.66 3.42
CA THR A 217 -30.90 24.55 2.37
C THR A 217 -31.70 24.40 1.08
N THR A 218 -32.06 23.18 0.68
CA THR A 218 -32.92 22.96 -0.51
C THR A 218 -34.39 23.34 -0.31
N ILE A 219 -34.89 23.40 0.93
CA ILE A 219 -36.23 23.93 1.23
C ILE A 219 -36.23 25.45 1.06
N ILE A 220 -35.20 26.14 1.56
CA ILE A 220 -35.03 27.60 1.42
C ILE A 220 -34.87 27.98 -0.06
N PHE A 221 -34.04 27.24 -0.79
CA PHE A 221 -33.78 27.45 -2.22
C PHE A 221 -34.49 26.39 -3.07
N SER A 222 -35.82 26.45 -3.12
CA SER A 222 -36.66 25.42 -3.73
C SER A 222 -36.72 25.42 -5.26
N LYS A 223 -36.26 26.51 -5.93
CA LYS A 223 -36.28 26.61 -7.40
C LYS A 223 -34.97 26.10 -8.00
N ALA A 224 -35.06 25.41 -9.14
CA ALA A 224 -33.89 24.90 -9.86
C ALA A 224 -32.89 26.00 -10.28
N ASP A 225 -33.37 27.19 -10.64
CA ASP A 225 -32.50 28.33 -10.97
C ASP A 225 -31.72 28.86 -9.76
N GLN A 226 -32.16 28.56 -8.53
CA GLN A 226 -31.48 28.98 -7.29
C GLN A 226 -30.48 27.94 -6.79
N PHE A 227 -30.34 26.78 -7.44
CA PHE A 227 -29.48 25.68 -7.02
C PHE A 227 -27.99 26.06 -6.86
N GLN A 228 -27.57 27.14 -7.51
CA GLN A 228 -26.24 27.73 -7.33
C GLN A 228 -25.92 28.03 -5.85
N TRP A 229 -26.88 28.47 -5.04
CA TRP A 229 -26.65 28.79 -3.62
C TRP A 229 -26.43 27.54 -2.76
N PRO A 230 -27.29 26.50 -2.81
CA PRO A 230 -26.99 25.21 -2.20
C PRO A 230 -25.64 24.61 -2.64
N ALA A 231 -25.29 24.74 -3.92
CA ALA A 231 -24.00 24.28 -4.43
C ALA A 231 -22.82 25.04 -3.82
N VAL A 232 -22.89 26.38 -3.74
CA VAL A 232 -21.88 27.22 -3.07
C VAL A 232 -21.74 26.84 -1.60
N ILE A 233 -22.85 26.68 -0.88
CA ILE A 233 -22.84 26.29 0.54
C ILE A 233 -22.13 24.95 0.73
N SER A 234 -22.39 23.97 -0.16
CA SER A 234 -21.72 22.67 -0.14
C SER A 234 -20.21 22.80 -0.36
N VAL A 235 -19.78 23.63 -1.30
CA VAL A 235 -18.34 23.87 -1.53
C VAL A 235 -17.71 24.58 -0.33
N ILE A 236 -18.37 25.58 0.25
CA ILE A 236 -17.89 26.24 1.48
C ILE A 236 -17.74 25.22 2.61
N ALA A 237 -18.69 24.31 2.81
CA ALA A 237 -18.60 23.26 3.83
C ALA A 237 -17.36 22.37 3.63
N VAL A 238 -17.03 22.01 2.38
CA VAL A 238 -15.81 21.25 2.05
C VAL A 238 -14.53 22.04 2.35
N TYR A 239 -14.51 23.35 2.07
CA TYR A 239 -13.36 24.21 2.40
C TYR A 239 -13.20 24.41 3.91
N VAL A 240 -14.32 24.53 4.64
CA VAL A 240 -14.31 24.59 6.11
C VAL A 240 -13.80 23.27 6.68
N ALA A 241 -14.25 22.12 6.16
CA ALA A 241 -13.72 20.80 6.52
C ALA A 241 -12.20 20.73 6.29
N GLY A 242 -11.74 21.13 5.10
CA GLY A 242 -10.32 21.24 4.77
C GLY A 242 -9.54 22.13 5.76
N GLY A 243 -10.09 23.27 6.13
CA GLY A 243 -9.51 24.16 7.14
C GLY A 243 -9.45 23.55 8.53
N THR A 244 -10.49 22.82 8.96
CA THR A 244 -10.52 22.14 10.26
C THR A 244 -9.54 20.96 10.35
N TYR A 245 -9.27 20.29 9.23
CA TYR A 245 -8.36 19.14 9.16
C TYR A 245 -6.88 19.53 9.00
N MET A 246 -6.59 20.79 8.67
CA MET A 246 -5.21 21.26 8.52
C MET A 246 -4.50 21.21 9.88
N ALA A 247 -3.50 20.33 9.98
CA ALA A 247 -2.63 20.17 11.14
C ALA A 247 -1.16 20.34 10.74
N ILE A 248 -0.35 20.93 11.62
CA ILE A 248 1.10 21.02 11.46
C ILE A 248 1.71 19.74 12.03
N LEU A 249 2.16 18.85 11.14
CA LEU A 249 2.74 17.58 11.52
C LEU A 249 4.26 17.72 11.70
N LEU A 250 4.72 17.53 12.94
CA LEU A 250 6.12 17.60 13.29
C LEU A 250 6.82 16.26 13.00
N VAL A 251 7.60 16.19 11.92
CA VAL A 251 8.27 14.96 11.47
C VAL A 251 9.79 15.10 11.49
N GLY A 252 10.49 14.00 11.77
CA GLY A 252 11.95 13.94 11.83
C GLY A 252 12.53 14.24 13.22
N GLY A 253 13.85 14.16 13.36
CA GLY A 253 14.53 14.31 14.66
C GLY A 253 14.24 15.65 15.34
N PHE A 254 14.26 16.74 14.58
CA PHE A 254 13.92 18.07 15.10
C PHE A 254 12.41 18.23 15.41
N GLY A 255 11.55 17.49 14.70
CA GLY A 255 10.12 17.44 14.95
C GLY A 255 9.76 16.91 16.34
N SER A 256 10.61 16.12 16.98
CA SER A 256 10.43 15.64 18.36
C SER A 256 10.79 16.67 19.45
N SER A 257 11.29 17.86 19.08
CA SER A 257 11.67 18.90 20.04
C SER A 257 10.44 19.48 20.73
N THR A 258 10.38 19.33 22.06
CA THR A 258 9.36 19.96 22.89
C THR A 258 9.42 21.49 22.83
N TYR A 259 10.61 22.06 22.62
CA TYR A 259 10.78 23.50 22.42
C TYR A 259 10.15 23.97 21.10
N LEU A 260 10.38 23.23 20.00
CA LEU A 260 9.78 23.53 18.71
C LEU A 260 8.26 23.39 18.77
N TYR A 261 7.76 22.31 19.38
CA TYR A 261 6.33 22.09 19.61
C TYR A 261 5.70 23.28 20.34
N ARG A 262 6.26 23.69 21.49
CA ARG A 262 5.77 24.84 22.27
C ARG A 262 5.84 26.15 21.49
N ARG A 263 6.90 26.37 20.70
CA ARG A 263 7.05 27.58 19.86
C ARG A 263 6.04 27.63 18.72
N LEU A 264 5.78 26.50 18.07
CA LEU A 264 4.78 26.39 17.04
C LEU A 264 3.37 26.52 17.63
N GLN A 265 3.10 25.89 18.78
CA GLN A 265 1.80 25.97 19.44
C GLN A 265 1.50 27.40 19.91
N LYS A 266 2.53 28.11 20.37
CA LYS A 266 2.41 29.54 20.71
C LYS A 266 2.24 30.44 19.48
N LYS A 267 2.79 30.06 18.32
CA LYS A 267 2.73 30.86 17.08
C LYS A 267 1.49 30.57 16.24
N PHE A 268 0.99 29.35 16.30
CA PHE A 268 -0.15 28.83 15.56
C PHE A 268 -1.15 28.26 16.58
N SER A 269 -1.85 29.15 17.29
CA SER A 269 -2.81 28.77 18.34
C SER A 269 -4.13 28.19 17.81
N GLY A 270 -4.34 28.18 16.49
CA GLY A 270 -5.57 27.69 15.84
C GLY A 270 -5.33 26.54 14.86
N ILE A 271 -4.12 25.97 14.83
CA ILE A 271 -3.78 24.83 13.97
C ILE A 271 -3.26 23.73 14.89
N ASP A 272 -3.84 22.55 14.83
CA ASP A 272 -3.40 21.44 15.66
C ASP A 272 -1.99 21.00 15.25
N ILE A 273 -1.12 20.83 16.23
CA ILE A 273 0.27 20.43 16.00
C ILE A 273 0.40 19.01 16.49
N MET A 274 0.61 18.09 15.56
CA MET A 274 0.72 16.66 15.86
C MET A 274 2.18 16.22 15.85
N GLN A 275 2.62 15.60 16.93
CA GLN A 275 3.96 15.06 17.09
C GLN A 275 3.86 13.54 17.34
N PRO A 276 4.28 12.69 16.38
CA PRO A 276 4.22 11.25 16.56
C PRO A 276 5.07 10.78 17.75
N PRO A 277 4.57 9.87 18.61
CA PRO A 277 5.24 9.48 19.85
C PRO A 277 6.60 8.78 19.64
N ASN A 278 6.89 8.35 18.42
CA ASN A 278 8.11 7.62 18.05
C ASN A 278 8.93 8.33 16.96
N ALA A 279 8.77 9.66 16.80
CA ALA A 279 9.51 10.40 15.77
C ALA A 279 11.03 10.23 15.89
N TRP A 280 11.59 10.18 17.11
CA TRP A 280 13.02 9.97 17.35
C TRP A 280 13.48 8.53 17.06
N THR A 281 12.67 7.54 17.45
CA THR A 281 12.99 6.13 17.28
C THR A 281 12.70 5.64 15.87
N SER A 282 11.98 6.40 15.03
CA SER A 282 11.62 6.03 13.65
C SER A 282 12.83 5.65 12.79
N VAL A 283 13.94 6.36 12.91
CA VAL A 283 15.19 6.06 12.18
C VAL A 283 15.80 4.75 12.68
N VAL A 284 15.85 4.54 14.00
CA VAL A 284 16.41 3.34 14.62
C VAL A 284 15.50 2.14 14.36
N ARG A 285 14.18 2.30 14.41
CA ARG A 285 13.19 1.28 14.06
C ARG A 285 13.28 0.93 12.58
N GLY A 286 13.45 1.91 11.70
CA GLY A 286 13.72 1.67 10.28
C GLY A 286 15.03 0.91 10.06
N ALA A 287 16.09 1.25 10.80
CA ALA A 287 17.37 0.55 10.75
C ALA A 287 17.30 -0.88 11.32
N VAL A 288 16.56 -1.08 12.42
CA VAL A 288 16.32 -2.39 13.04
C VAL A 288 15.46 -3.24 12.11
N LEU A 289 14.35 -2.71 11.57
CA LEU A 289 13.54 -3.38 10.55
C LEU A 289 14.39 -3.78 9.35
N ARG A 290 15.26 -2.88 8.89
CA ARG A 290 16.23 -3.17 7.82
C ARG A 290 17.22 -4.27 8.20
N GLY A 291 17.68 -4.29 9.45
CA GLY A 291 18.58 -5.31 9.99
C GLY A 291 17.89 -6.67 10.19
N THR A 292 16.62 -6.68 10.61
CA THR A 292 15.84 -7.89 10.86
C THR A 292 15.31 -8.53 9.57
N CYS A 293 15.03 -7.72 8.54
CA CYS A 293 14.64 -8.23 7.22
C CYS A 293 15.79 -8.85 6.42
N GLY A 294 17.02 -8.88 6.97
CA GLY A 294 18.18 -9.48 6.33
C GLY A 294 18.71 -8.68 5.13
N ASN A 295 19.69 -9.25 4.42
CA ASN A 295 20.29 -8.65 3.25
C ASN A 295 19.25 -8.51 2.13
N ALA A 296 18.73 -7.30 1.92
CA ALA A 296 17.65 -7.05 0.96
C ALA A 296 18.08 -7.01 -0.51
N ILE A 297 19.30 -7.43 -0.84
CA ILE A 297 19.72 -7.52 -2.24
C ILE A 297 19.45 -8.95 -2.70
N THR A 298 18.24 -9.17 -3.21
CA THR A 298 17.79 -10.46 -3.75
C THR A 298 18.47 -10.80 -5.07
N SER A 299 18.72 -9.79 -5.91
CA SER A 299 19.40 -9.92 -7.19
C SER A 299 20.31 -8.73 -7.52
N ARG A 300 21.30 -8.96 -8.39
CA ARG A 300 22.25 -7.94 -8.88
C ARG A 300 22.51 -8.16 -10.36
N LYS A 301 22.84 -7.11 -11.11
CA LYS A 301 23.34 -7.27 -12.48
C LYS A 301 24.86 -7.41 -12.50
N ALA A 302 25.36 -8.39 -13.24
CA ALA A 302 26.78 -8.61 -13.46
C ALA A 302 27.45 -7.38 -14.09
N ARG A 303 28.49 -6.82 -13.47
CA ARG A 303 29.24 -5.67 -14.00
C ARG A 303 30.22 -6.02 -15.12
N ARG A 304 30.63 -7.29 -15.19
CA ARG A 304 31.68 -7.83 -16.06
C ARG A 304 31.28 -9.21 -16.54
N HIS A 305 31.90 -9.66 -17.63
CA HIS A 305 31.88 -11.07 -18.00
C HIS A 305 32.87 -11.84 -17.11
N TYR A 306 32.49 -13.03 -16.65
CA TYR A 306 33.34 -13.91 -15.82
C TYR A 306 33.43 -15.29 -16.43
N GLY A 307 34.64 -15.81 -16.58
CA GLY A 307 34.86 -17.06 -17.30
C GLY A 307 36.22 -17.69 -17.06
N VAL A 308 36.45 -18.82 -17.74
CA VAL A 308 37.73 -19.52 -17.75
C VAL A 308 38.17 -19.81 -19.19
N THR A 309 39.45 -20.09 -19.37
CA THR A 309 40.00 -20.57 -20.63
C THR A 309 39.76 -22.07 -20.78
N VAL A 310 39.33 -22.49 -21.95
CA VAL A 310 39.09 -23.89 -22.31
C VAL A 310 39.65 -24.20 -23.69
N SER A 311 39.99 -25.47 -23.89
CA SER A 311 40.22 -26.04 -25.21
C SER A 311 38.98 -26.84 -25.60
N ARG A 312 38.43 -26.62 -26.80
CA ARG A 312 37.18 -27.27 -27.28
C ARG A 312 37.35 -27.82 -28.69
N ALA A 313 36.46 -28.70 -29.15
CA ALA A 313 36.53 -29.22 -30.52
C ALA A 313 36.64 -28.11 -31.58
N PHE A 314 37.57 -28.28 -32.53
CA PHE A 314 37.84 -27.29 -33.55
C PHE A 314 36.72 -27.26 -34.61
N ASP A 315 35.88 -26.24 -34.56
CA ASP A 315 34.96 -25.88 -35.65
C ASP A 315 35.63 -24.97 -36.71
N PRO A 316 35.78 -25.42 -37.97
CA PRO A 316 36.36 -24.62 -39.05
C PRO A 316 35.58 -23.35 -39.43
N LYS A 317 34.28 -23.27 -39.11
CA LYS A 317 33.44 -22.10 -39.46
C LYS A 317 33.57 -20.95 -38.46
N ARG A 318 33.90 -21.28 -37.21
CA ARG A 318 33.94 -20.32 -36.09
C ARG A 318 35.35 -20.00 -35.64
N HIS A 319 36.28 -20.95 -35.70
CA HIS A 319 37.60 -20.81 -35.12
C HIS A 319 38.68 -20.50 -36.16
N PRO A 320 39.57 -19.52 -35.89
CA PRO A 320 40.74 -19.28 -36.73
C PRO A 320 41.69 -20.49 -36.74
N VAL A 321 42.32 -20.78 -37.88
CA VAL A 321 43.28 -21.90 -38.00
C VAL A 321 44.46 -21.76 -37.03
N ALA A 322 44.83 -20.54 -36.65
CA ALA A 322 45.92 -20.27 -35.70
C ALA A 322 45.73 -20.90 -34.30
N CYS A 323 44.48 -21.13 -33.88
CA CYS A 323 44.20 -21.78 -32.59
C CYS A 323 44.04 -23.30 -32.68
N LYS A 324 44.18 -23.88 -33.87
CA LYS A 324 44.00 -25.32 -34.12
C LYS A 324 45.20 -26.10 -33.60
N ILE A 325 44.96 -26.93 -32.59
CA ILE A 325 45.94 -27.86 -32.04
C ILE A 325 45.41 -29.30 -32.17
N ARG A 326 46.31 -30.27 -32.31
CA ARG A 326 45.94 -31.69 -32.23
C ARG A 326 46.27 -32.19 -30.83
N ASP A 327 45.27 -32.66 -30.10
CA ASP A 327 45.58 -33.30 -28.82
C ASP A 327 46.21 -34.68 -29.07
N SER A 328 47.33 -34.92 -28.41
CA SER A 328 48.09 -36.17 -28.51
C SER A 328 47.42 -37.34 -27.79
N LYS A 329 46.51 -37.05 -26.84
CA LYS A 329 45.86 -38.06 -25.99
C LYS A 329 44.50 -38.47 -26.55
N GLU A 330 43.59 -37.52 -26.73
CA GLU A 330 42.27 -37.77 -27.31
C GLU A 330 42.32 -37.91 -28.85
N GLU A 331 43.45 -37.55 -29.49
CA GLU A 331 43.68 -37.67 -30.94
C GLU A 331 42.76 -36.80 -31.82
N GLU A 332 42.05 -35.86 -31.20
CA GLU A 332 41.13 -34.92 -31.83
C GLU A 332 41.78 -33.55 -32.12
N TRP A 333 41.17 -32.80 -33.03
CA TRP A 333 41.53 -31.42 -33.31
C TRP A 333 40.74 -30.48 -32.39
N LEU A 334 41.47 -29.70 -31.57
CA LEU A 334 40.91 -28.75 -30.62
C LEU A 334 41.28 -27.32 -31.02
N ALA A 335 40.43 -26.36 -30.64
CA ALA A 335 40.69 -24.93 -30.64
C ALA A 335 41.15 -24.54 -29.24
N ASP A 336 42.40 -24.10 -29.12
CA ASP A 336 43.00 -23.72 -27.84
C ASP A 336 42.75 -22.25 -27.49
N ASN A 337 42.96 -21.90 -26.21
CA ASN A 337 42.87 -20.52 -25.70
C ASN A 337 41.51 -19.86 -25.97
N ARG A 338 40.42 -20.62 -25.83
CA ARG A 338 39.06 -20.13 -26.04
C ARG A 338 38.39 -19.77 -24.72
N MET A 339 37.61 -18.71 -24.69
CA MET A 339 36.85 -18.33 -23.51
C MET A 339 35.57 -19.14 -23.36
N HIS A 340 35.33 -19.60 -22.13
CA HIS A 340 34.04 -20.09 -21.67
C HIS A 340 33.50 -19.18 -20.57
N TRP A 341 32.51 -18.36 -20.92
CA TRP A 341 31.89 -17.39 -20.01
C TRP A 341 30.75 -18.03 -19.21
N PHE A 342 30.86 -17.97 -17.88
CA PHE A 342 29.84 -18.47 -16.94
C PHE A 342 28.75 -17.42 -16.74
N VAL A 343 29.17 -16.15 -16.74
CA VAL A 343 28.33 -14.99 -16.50
C VAL A 343 28.63 -13.93 -17.55
N SER A 344 27.58 -13.42 -18.18
CA SER A 344 27.66 -12.28 -19.09
C SER A 344 27.41 -10.96 -18.38
N LYS A 345 28.06 -9.89 -18.82
CA LYS A 345 27.77 -8.52 -18.36
C LYS A 345 26.28 -8.21 -18.53
N GLY A 346 25.68 -7.62 -17.50
CA GLY A 346 24.25 -7.31 -17.45
C GLY A 346 23.33 -8.45 -16.98
N MET A 347 23.84 -9.70 -16.90
CA MET A 347 23.07 -10.85 -16.42
C MET A 347 22.62 -10.66 -14.98
N GLU A 348 21.37 -11.05 -14.68
CA GLU A 348 20.85 -11.04 -13.32
C GLU A 348 21.39 -12.23 -12.51
N LEU A 349 22.00 -11.92 -11.38
CA LEU A 349 22.64 -12.83 -10.44
C LEU A 349 21.87 -12.79 -9.12
N LEU A 350 21.33 -13.94 -8.71
CA LEU A 350 20.65 -14.10 -7.42
C LEU A 350 21.68 -14.32 -6.30
N ASP A 351 21.50 -13.66 -5.15
CA ASP A 351 22.45 -13.77 -4.03
C ASP A 351 22.48 -15.21 -3.51
N GLY A 352 23.68 -15.81 -3.45
CA GLY A 352 23.88 -17.19 -3.01
C GLY A 352 23.52 -18.28 -4.03
N LYS A 353 23.00 -17.94 -5.23
CA LYS A 353 22.78 -18.94 -6.29
C LYS A 353 24.11 -19.40 -6.87
N LYS A 354 24.28 -20.72 -6.95
CA LYS A 354 25.44 -21.39 -7.53
C LYS A 354 25.29 -21.50 -9.04
N ILE A 355 26.34 -21.14 -9.77
CA ILE A 355 26.46 -21.34 -11.22
C ILE A 355 27.54 -22.39 -11.43
N SER A 356 27.12 -23.60 -11.78
CA SER A 356 28.00 -24.77 -11.86
C SER A 356 28.07 -25.24 -13.31
N GLN A 357 29.28 -25.41 -13.83
CA GLN A 357 29.53 -25.86 -15.20
C GLN A 357 30.48 -27.07 -15.19
N PRO A 358 30.15 -28.15 -15.94
CA PRO A 358 30.99 -29.35 -15.98
C PRO A 358 32.18 -29.17 -16.94
N PHE A 359 33.33 -29.67 -16.51
CA PHE A 359 34.56 -29.70 -17.29
C PHE A 359 35.24 -31.06 -17.15
N TYR A 360 36.23 -31.30 -18.00
CA TYR A 360 37.12 -32.43 -17.83
C TYR A 360 38.55 -32.03 -18.17
N ARG A 361 39.51 -32.72 -17.56
CA ARG A 361 40.93 -32.61 -17.90
C ARG A 361 41.51 -33.98 -18.18
N VAL A 362 42.44 -34.00 -19.13
CA VAL A 362 43.13 -35.20 -19.56
C VAL A 362 44.56 -35.16 -19.03
N VAL A 363 44.92 -36.09 -18.16
CA VAL A 363 46.19 -36.09 -17.42
C VAL A 363 46.93 -37.40 -17.64
N ASP A 364 48.24 -37.33 -17.90
CA ASP A 364 49.08 -38.53 -17.95
C ASP A 364 49.16 -39.20 -16.57
N MET A 365 49.23 -40.54 -16.53
CA MET A 365 49.24 -41.32 -15.28
C MET A 365 50.36 -40.93 -14.29
N ASN A 366 51.46 -40.35 -14.80
CA ASN A 366 52.65 -39.98 -14.04
C ASN A 366 52.74 -38.48 -13.69
N ARG A 367 51.75 -37.66 -14.08
CA ARG A 367 51.75 -36.22 -13.76
C ARG A 367 51.05 -35.93 -12.44
N SER A 368 51.39 -34.78 -11.83
CA SER A 368 50.71 -34.26 -10.65
C SER A 368 49.26 -33.91 -10.94
N LEU A 369 48.37 -34.23 -10.00
CA LEU A 369 46.94 -33.90 -10.03
C LEU A 369 46.64 -32.54 -9.38
N LEU A 370 47.59 -31.61 -9.48
CA LEU A 370 47.43 -30.22 -9.06
C LEU A 370 46.88 -29.42 -10.23
N PHE A 371 45.66 -28.94 -10.06
CA PHE A 371 44.88 -28.26 -11.08
C PHE A 371 44.89 -26.77 -10.78
N GLN A 372 45.32 -25.96 -11.76
CA GLN A 372 45.28 -24.52 -11.68
C GLN A 372 44.24 -24.02 -12.69
N ASP A 373 43.27 -23.25 -12.22
CA ASP A 373 42.19 -22.69 -13.03
C ASP A 373 42.13 -21.17 -12.82
N GLU A 374 42.35 -20.41 -13.89
CA GLU A 374 42.31 -18.96 -13.86
C GLU A 374 40.88 -18.44 -14.07
N LEU A 375 40.37 -17.69 -13.10
CA LEU A 375 39.14 -16.91 -13.24
C LEU A 375 39.46 -15.60 -13.96
N LEU A 376 39.01 -15.51 -15.20
CA LEU A 376 39.22 -14.37 -16.09
C LEU A 376 37.99 -13.46 -16.10
N CYS A 377 38.22 -12.17 -16.34
CA CYS A 377 37.12 -11.21 -16.49
C CYS A 377 37.36 -10.20 -17.60
N CYS A 378 36.26 -9.69 -18.16
CA CYS A 378 36.25 -8.69 -19.23
C CYS A 378 35.23 -7.57 -18.93
N ASN A 379 35.64 -6.32 -19.19
CA ASN A 379 34.83 -5.12 -18.96
C ASN A 379 34.01 -4.67 -20.19
N GLU A 380 34.36 -5.14 -21.38
CA GLU A 380 33.71 -4.74 -22.63
C GLU A 380 32.26 -5.25 -22.69
N ASP A 381 31.44 -4.60 -23.53
CA ASP A 381 30.04 -5.01 -23.68
C ASP A 381 29.93 -6.34 -24.41
N ASN A 382 30.76 -6.56 -25.44
CA ASN A 382 30.85 -7.82 -26.15
C ASN A 382 31.85 -8.75 -25.46
N SER A 383 31.48 -10.02 -25.26
CA SER A 383 32.36 -11.03 -24.69
C SER A 383 33.29 -11.62 -25.76
N PRO A 384 34.62 -11.44 -25.67
CA PRO A 384 35.56 -11.99 -26.66
C PRO A 384 35.61 -13.53 -26.56
N ASP A 385 35.81 -14.19 -27.71
CA ASP A 385 35.99 -15.65 -27.76
C ASP A 385 37.45 -16.07 -27.53
N ASP A 386 38.40 -15.20 -27.84
CA ASP A 386 39.83 -15.43 -27.64
C ASP A 386 40.26 -15.02 -26.24
N SER A 387 40.89 -15.92 -25.49
CA SER A 387 41.39 -15.63 -24.14
C SER A 387 42.58 -14.67 -24.13
N ASN A 388 43.32 -14.56 -25.24
CA ASN A 388 44.46 -13.62 -25.37
C ASN A 388 44.02 -12.20 -25.74
N HIS A 389 42.72 -11.92 -25.78
CA HIS A 389 42.21 -10.59 -26.09
C HIS A 389 42.66 -9.57 -25.03
N SER A 390 43.06 -8.37 -25.45
CA SER A 390 43.64 -7.34 -24.58
C SER A 390 42.73 -6.85 -23.46
N SER A 391 41.41 -7.01 -23.63
CA SER A 391 40.40 -6.60 -22.63
C SER A 391 40.16 -7.63 -21.51
N ILE A 392 40.77 -8.81 -21.62
CA ILE A 392 40.65 -9.90 -20.64
C ILE A 392 41.82 -9.83 -19.66
N PHE A 393 41.53 -9.98 -18.37
CA PHE A 393 42.56 -10.07 -17.33
C PHE A 393 42.17 -11.07 -16.24
N THR A 394 43.19 -11.68 -15.64
CA THR A 394 43.03 -12.67 -14.57
C THR A 394 42.65 -11.99 -13.26
N LEU A 395 41.51 -12.39 -12.70
CA LEU A 395 41.01 -11.91 -11.41
C LEU A 395 41.65 -12.68 -10.25
N ARG A 396 41.63 -14.01 -10.33
CA ARG A 396 42.21 -14.94 -9.35
C ARG A 396 42.48 -16.30 -9.99
N THR A 397 43.41 -17.04 -9.42
CA THR A 397 43.69 -18.44 -9.78
C THR A 397 43.25 -19.34 -8.64
N VAL A 398 42.48 -20.39 -8.95
CA VAL A 398 42.15 -21.48 -8.04
C VAL A 398 43.19 -22.56 -8.20
N GLU A 399 43.77 -23.00 -7.10
CA GLU A 399 44.60 -24.20 -7.04
C GLU A 399 43.79 -25.30 -6.37
N ALA A 400 43.54 -26.39 -7.08
CA ALA A 400 42.82 -27.55 -6.60
C ALA A 400 43.75 -28.76 -6.54
N ASP A 401 43.84 -29.37 -5.36
CA ASP A 401 44.72 -30.50 -5.11
C ASP A 401 43.93 -31.81 -5.12
N LEU A 402 43.91 -32.47 -6.27
CA LEU A 402 43.25 -33.76 -6.46
C LEU A 402 44.18 -34.94 -6.15
N THR A 403 45.40 -34.72 -5.64
CA THR A 403 46.28 -35.84 -5.23
C THR A 403 45.69 -36.64 -4.06
N LYS A 404 44.81 -36.01 -3.27
CA LYS A 404 44.08 -36.61 -2.15
C LYS A 404 42.94 -37.53 -2.59
N VAL A 405 42.54 -37.47 -3.86
CA VAL A 405 41.44 -38.28 -4.40
C VAL A 405 41.98 -39.67 -4.75
N PRO A 406 41.31 -40.76 -4.30
CA PRO A 406 41.68 -42.12 -4.69
C PRO A 406 41.67 -42.29 -6.21
N LYS A 407 42.78 -42.77 -6.78
CA LYS A 407 42.96 -42.92 -8.24
C LYS A 407 41.91 -43.80 -8.93
N GLY A 408 41.25 -44.69 -8.19
CA GLY A 408 40.18 -45.55 -8.70
C GLY A 408 38.89 -44.81 -9.07
N LEU A 409 38.73 -43.55 -8.64
CA LEU A 409 37.59 -42.71 -9.01
C LEU A 409 37.80 -41.99 -10.36
N PHE A 410 39.02 -41.98 -10.90
CA PHE A 410 39.30 -41.37 -12.19
C PHE A 410 39.02 -42.35 -13.33
N SER A 411 38.43 -41.86 -14.42
CA SER A 411 38.22 -42.68 -15.62
C SER A 411 39.54 -42.89 -16.34
N VAL A 412 39.98 -44.15 -16.46
CA VAL A 412 41.18 -44.50 -17.22
C VAL A 412 40.78 -44.81 -18.66
N ILE A 413 41.40 -44.11 -19.62
CA ILE A 413 41.16 -44.30 -21.04
C ILE A 413 42.47 -44.70 -21.72
N THR A 414 42.37 -45.58 -22.71
CA THR A 414 43.51 -46.00 -23.54
C THR A 414 43.31 -45.47 -24.96
N ASN A 415 44.29 -44.73 -25.49
CA ASN A 415 44.23 -44.24 -26.87
C ASN A 415 44.59 -45.34 -27.90
N SER A 416 44.49 -45.01 -29.20
CA SER A 416 44.82 -45.94 -30.28
C SER A 416 46.28 -46.43 -30.28
N LYS A 417 47.17 -45.72 -29.58
CA LYS A 417 48.60 -46.04 -29.41
C LYS A 417 48.89 -46.89 -28.16
N GLY A 418 47.87 -47.35 -27.46
CA GLY A 418 48.02 -48.16 -26.24
C GLY A 418 48.47 -47.37 -25.00
N LYS A 419 48.49 -46.04 -25.05
CA LYS A 419 48.87 -45.18 -23.92
C LYS A 419 47.65 -44.89 -23.06
N GLN A 420 47.75 -45.20 -21.77
CA GLN A 420 46.72 -44.91 -20.76
C GLN A 420 46.86 -43.50 -20.18
N TYR A 421 45.72 -42.86 -19.94
CA TYR A 421 45.64 -41.55 -19.29
C TYR A 421 44.37 -41.44 -18.43
N TYR A 422 44.37 -40.50 -17.49
CA TYR A 422 43.20 -40.17 -16.69
C TYR A 422 42.34 -39.11 -17.39
N LYS A 423 41.05 -39.37 -17.52
CA LYS A 423 40.03 -38.37 -17.81
C LYS A 423 39.32 -38.02 -16.50
N VAL A 424 39.61 -36.83 -16.00
CA VAL A 424 39.09 -36.34 -14.72
C VAL A 424 37.96 -35.36 -15.01
N SER A 425 36.73 -35.78 -14.74
CA SER A 425 35.55 -34.90 -14.82
C SER A 425 35.37 -34.15 -13.51
N TYR A 426 35.21 -32.83 -13.58
CA TYR A 426 35.03 -31.96 -12.42
C TYR A 426 34.05 -30.84 -12.75
N VAL A 427 33.57 -30.13 -11.73
CA VAL A 427 32.64 -29.01 -11.88
C VAL A 427 33.29 -27.76 -11.34
N LEU A 428 33.31 -26.70 -12.13
CA LEU A 428 33.68 -25.37 -11.64
C LEU A 428 32.40 -24.66 -11.22
N GLU A 429 32.38 -24.20 -9.97
CA GLU A 429 31.23 -23.53 -9.38
C GLU A 429 31.57 -22.09 -9.02
N MET A 430 30.71 -21.17 -9.45
CA MET A 430 30.80 -19.75 -9.14
C MET A 430 29.59 -19.33 -8.32
N THR A 431 29.83 -18.71 -7.16
CA THR A 431 28.78 -18.18 -6.28
C THR A 431 29.02 -16.71 -5.98
N PHE A 432 28.01 -15.89 -6.21
CA PHE A 432 28.03 -14.47 -5.88
C PHE A 432 27.42 -14.26 -4.50
N LYS A 433 28.18 -13.61 -3.61
CA LYS A 433 27.72 -13.15 -2.29
C LYS A 433 27.99 -11.65 -2.17
N SER A 434 27.50 -11.04 -1.09
CA SER A 434 27.68 -9.60 -0.80
C SER A 434 29.13 -9.11 -0.99
N ALA A 435 29.39 -8.51 -2.15
CA ALA A 435 30.69 -7.98 -2.62
C ALA A 435 31.82 -9.01 -2.79
N SER A 436 31.51 -10.30 -2.92
CA SER A 436 32.53 -11.35 -3.12
C SER A 436 32.06 -12.41 -4.11
N ILE A 437 32.98 -12.88 -4.94
CA ILE A 437 32.81 -14.04 -5.82
C ILE A 437 33.57 -15.19 -5.19
N PHE A 438 32.89 -16.31 -4.98
CA PHE A 438 33.49 -17.58 -4.61
C PHE A 438 33.60 -18.42 -5.88
N PHE A 439 34.80 -18.91 -6.17
CA PHE A 439 35.06 -19.76 -7.31
C PHE A 439 35.78 -21.01 -6.84
N GLU A 440 35.19 -22.17 -7.10
CA GLU A 440 35.60 -23.45 -6.51
C GLU A 440 35.61 -24.56 -7.54
N LEU A 441 36.51 -25.53 -7.35
CA LEU A 441 36.56 -26.77 -8.11
C LEU A 441 36.01 -27.92 -7.28
N LEU A 442 34.96 -28.54 -7.80
CA LEU A 442 34.27 -29.66 -7.20
C LEU A 442 34.58 -30.95 -7.95
N PHE A 443 34.91 -32.02 -7.23
CA PHE A 443 35.00 -33.38 -7.76
C PHE A 443 34.05 -34.27 -6.94
N GLU A 444 33.12 -34.97 -7.61
CA GLU A 444 32.07 -35.76 -6.96
C GLU A 444 31.29 -34.96 -5.87
N GLY A 445 31.05 -33.68 -6.14
CA GLY A 445 30.34 -32.76 -5.23
C GLY A 445 31.16 -32.23 -4.04
N ILE A 446 32.43 -32.61 -3.90
CA ILE A 446 33.32 -32.16 -2.83
C ILE A 446 34.29 -31.10 -3.36
N SER A 447 34.50 -30.02 -2.60
CA SER A 447 35.40 -28.90 -2.97
C SER A 447 36.85 -29.25 -2.66
N TYR A 448 37.71 -29.23 -3.69
CA TYR A 448 39.15 -29.53 -3.58
C TYR A 448 40.04 -28.30 -3.78
N GLY A 449 39.45 -27.15 -4.11
CA GLY A 449 40.12 -25.87 -4.24
C GLY A 449 39.08 -24.76 -4.29
N SER A 450 39.31 -23.67 -3.57
CA SER A 450 38.42 -22.50 -3.55
C SER A 450 39.22 -21.20 -3.49
N VAL A 451 38.73 -20.18 -4.19
CA VAL A 451 39.26 -18.82 -4.09
C VAL A 451 38.14 -17.82 -3.90
N ARG A 452 38.43 -16.77 -3.11
CA ARG A 452 37.56 -15.62 -2.94
C ARG A 452 38.13 -14.43 -3.72
N ALA A 453 37.36 -13.93 -4.67
CA ALA A 453 37.64 -12.68 -5.36
C ALA A 453 36.70 -11.56 -4.88
N LYS A 454 37.18 -10.31 -4.89
CA LYS A 454 36.33 -9.15 -4.64
C LYS A 454 35.58 -8.81 -5.93
N TYR A 455 34.27 -8.59 -5.80
CA TYR A 455 33.37 -8.29 -6.91
C TYR A 455 33.51 -6.85 -7.42
#